data_AF-A0A1I1BNH8-F1
#
_entry.id   AF-A0A1I1BNH8-F1
#
_cell.length_a   1.000
_cell.length_b   1.000
_cell.length_c   1.000
_cell.angle_alpha   90.00
_cell.angle_beta   90.00
_cell.angle_gamma   90.00
#
_symmetry.space_group_name_H-M   'P 1'
#
loop_
_entity.id
_entity.type
_entity.pdbx_description
1 polymer ?
#
loop_
_entity_poly.entity_id
_entity_poly.type
_entity_poly.pdbx_seq_one_letter_code
_entity_poly.pdbx_strand_id
1 'polypeptide(L)'
;MYYRTDIKLAAAVAAFASAGAAVIHLAVTPDHWREWAPSGLFFAGLALLQLGWAVAVLRSAHRAVLGIGVVANTAAIALWVVTRTNGLPFGPHADIPESLGPAGILATVLELVVVLGAAWGMLPREHASKISVWRYRFALGGAAMLVAAVMAPGVVAGLDHAHGGAEHDSHGEPGTGGHHGTTSTPEPVPGGSTATRRPTTSESSHSSGHSDGHSH
;
A
#
# COMPACT_ATOMS: atom_id res chain seq x y z
N MET A 1 9.39 -35.73 25.21
CA MET A 1 8.55 -34.54 25.55
C MET A 1 8.87 -33.31 24.71
N TYR A 2 10.15 -33.01 24.41
CA TYR A 2 10.59 -31.81 23.69
C TYR A 2 9.82 -31.52 22.37
N TYR A 3 9.63 -32.55 21.53
CA TYR A 3 8.97 -32.40 20.22
C TYR A 3 7.56 -31.83 20.24
N ARG A 4 6.80 -32.03 21.32
CA ARG A 4 5.40 -31.56 21.40
C ARG A 4 5.32 -30.07 21.71
N THR A 5 6.31 -29.53 22.42
CA THR A 5 6.42 -28.11 22.76
C THR A 5 6.89 -27.32 21.53
N ASP A 6 7.86 -27.87 20.78
CA ASP A 6 8.39 -27.23 19.57
C ASP A 6 7.32 -27.05 18.49
N ILE A 7 6.45 -28.05 18.29
CA ILE A 7 5.35 -27.98 17.31
C ILE A 7 4.32 -26.93 17.74
N LYS A 8 3.98 -26.88 19.03
CA LYS A 8 3.03 -25.88 19.54
C LYS A 8 3.58 -24.47 19.41
N LEU A 9 4.88 -24.28 19.69
CA LEU A 9 5.54 -22.99 19.53
C LEU A 9 5.58 -22.58 18.05
N ALA A 10 5.99 -23.48 17.15
CA ALA A 10 6.01 -23.21 15.71
C ALA A 10 4.61 -22.87 15.17
N ALA A 11 3.58 -23.61 15.60
CA ALA A 11 2.20 -23.35 15.23
C ALA A 11 1.70 -22.00 15.78
N ALA A 12 2.06 -21.64 17.01
CA ALA A 12 1.70 -20.35 17.59
C ALA A 12 2.38 -19.19 16.87
N VAL A 13 3.68 -19.30 16.58
CA VAL A 13 4.43 -18.29 15.81
C VAL A 13 3.82 -18.13 14.41
N ALA A 14 3.53 -19.24 13.72
CA ALA A 14 2.85 -19.19 12.42
C ALA A 14 1.45 -18.57 12.51
N ALA A 15 0.68 -18.85 13.57
CA ALA A 15 -0.63 -18.24 13.77
C ALA A 15 -0.55 -16.72 13.93
N PHE A 16 0.37 -16.22 14.75
CA PHE A 16 0.56 -14.78 14.95
C PHE A 16 1.10 -14.09 13.69
N ALA A 17 2.01 -14.74 12.95
CA ALA A 17 2.47 -14.25 11.67
C ALA A 17 1.31 -14.13 10.66
N SER A 18 0.46 -15.17 10.58
CA SER A 18 -0.74 -15.19 9.73
C SER A 18 -1.72 -14.08 10.12
N ALA A 19 -1.95 -13.86 11.42
CA ALA A 19 -2.78 -12.76 11.90
C ALA A 19 -2.19 -11.38 11.56
N GLY A 20 -0.86 -11.21 11.68
CA GLY A 20 -0.17 -9.98 11.28
C GLY A 20 -0.30 -9.70 9.78
N ALA A 21 -0.13 -10.72 8.93
CA ALA A 21 -0.33 -10.60 7.48
C ALA A 21 -1.79 -10.22 7.16
N ALA A 22 -2.77 -10.81 7.87
CA ALA A 22 -4.18 -10.49 7.69
C ALA A 22 -4.48 -9.01 7.96
N VAL A 23 -3.87 -8.44 9.01
CA VAL A 23 -4.01 -7.00 9.33
C VAL A 23 -3.44 -6.14 8.21
N ILE A 24 -2.29 -6.49 7.64
CA ILE A 24 -1.69 -5.74 6.53
C ILE A 24 -2.59 -5.82 5.29
N HIS A 25 -3.10 -7.00 4.94
CA HIS A 25 -4.01 -7.17 3.81
C HIS A 25 -5.32 -6.40 3.98
N LEU A 26 -5.90 -6.39 5.19
CA LEU A 26 -7.04 -5.53 5.50
C LEU A 26 -6.71 -4.05 5.36
N ALA A 27 -5.53 -3.61 5.82
CA ALA A 27 -5.13 -2.21 5.76
C ALA A 27 -5.01 -1.70 4.32
N VAL A 28 -4.49 -2.51 3.40
CA VAL A 28 -4.36 -2.12 1.98
C VAL A 28 -5.65 -2.31 1.17
N THR A 29 -6.62 -3.06 1.69
CA THR A 29 -7.87 -3.41 0.98
C THR A 29 -8.64 -2.19 0.46
N PRO A 30 -8.88 -1.10 1.24
CA PRO A 30 -9.67 0.04 0.78
C PRO A 30 -9.08 0.75 -0.43
N ASP A 31 -7.75 0.85 -0.49
CA ASP A 31 -7.06 1.53 -1.59
C ASP A 31 -7.18 0.70 -2.88
N HIS A 32 -6.92 -0.61 -2.77
CA HIS A 32 -7.10 -1.55 -3.88
C HIS A 32 -8.56 -1.64 -4.34
N TRP A 33 -9.52 -1.56 -3.43
CA TRP A 33 -10.95 -1.56 -3.78
C TRP A 33 -11.34 -0.35 -4.63
N ARG A 34 -10.83 0.84 -4.30
CA ARG A 34 -11.11 2.09 -5.02
C ARG A 34 -10.46 2.11 -6.40
N GLU A 35 -9.27 1.54 -6.50
CA GLU A 35 -8.55 1.43 -7.77
C GLU A 35 -9.18 0.37 -8.67
N TRP A 36 -9.42 -0.83 -8.14
CA TRP A 36 -9.97 -1.95 -8.88
C TRP A 36 -10.65 -2.95 -7.95
N ALA A 37 -11.99 -2.94 -7.89
CA ALA A 37 -12.76 -3.76 -6.94
C ALA A 37 -12.35 -5.25 -6.85
N PRO A 38 -11.98 -5.96 -7.95
CA PRO A 38 -11.45 -7.32 -7.85
C PRO A 38 -10.19 -7.48 -7.00
N SER A 39 -9.24 -6.53 -7.04
CA SER A 39 -8.04 -6.59 -6.18
C SER A 39 -8.41 -6.35 -4.72
N GLY A 40 -9.31 -5.40 -4.44
CA GLY A 40 -9.87 -5.20 -3.10
C GLY A 40 -10.54 -6.46 -2.55
N LEU A 41 -11.35 -7.15 -3.36
CA LEU A 41 -11.98 -8.42 -2.96
C LEU A 41 -10.95 -9.52 -2.70
N PHE A 42 -9.90 -9.59 -3.51
CA PHE A 42 -8.79 -10.53 -3.31
C PHE A 42 -8.10 -10.29 -1.96
N PHE A 43 -7.70 -9.05 -1.64
CA PHE A 43 -7.04 -8.74 -0.37
C PHE A 43 -7.95 -8.98 0.84
N ALA A 44 -9.23 -8.63 0.74
CA ALA A 44 -10.21 -8.94 1.78
C ALA A 44 -10.34 -10.45 2.01
N GLY A 45 -10.47 -11.23 0.93
CA GLY A 45 -10.55 -12.68 0.98
C GLY A 45 -9.28 -13.31 1.57
N LEU A 46 -8.10 -12.82 1.18
CA LEU A 46 -6.81 -13.29 1.68
C LEU A 46 -6.66 -13.00 3.18
N ALA A 47 -7.07 -11.82 3.63
CA ALA A 47 -7.06 -11.48 5.05
C ALA A 47 -7.99 -12.37 5.88
N LEU A 48 -9.22 -12.62 5.40
CA LEU A 48 -10.16 -13.51 6.06
C LEU A 48 -9.63 -14.94 6.14
N LEU A 49 -9.01 -15.42 5.05
CA LEU A 49 -8.38 -16.73 5.01
C LEU A 49 -7.23 -16.82 6.01
N GLN A 50 -6.36 -15.81 6.08
CA GLN A 50 -5.23 -15.77 7.01
C GLN A 50 -5.67 -15.67 8.48
N LEU A 51 -6.71 -14.88 8.78
CA LEU A 51 -7.26 -14.79 10.13
C LEU A 51 -7.97 -16.09 10.54
N GLY A 52 -8.78 -16.65 9.63
CA GLY A 52 -9.46 -17.94 9.86
C GLY A 52 -8.46 -19.08 10.06
N TRP A 53 -7.38 -19.10 9.27
CA TRP A 53 -6.31 -20.08 9.40
C TRP A 53 -5.56 -19.94 10.74
N ALA A 54 -5.25 -18.71 11.17
CA ALA A 54 -4.62 -18.46 12.46
C ALA A 54 -5.45 -19.04 13.62
N VAL A 55 -6.78 -18.85 13.60
CA VAL A 55 -7.68 -19.45 14.60
C VAL A 55 -7.70 -20.99 14.48
N ALA A 56 -7.77 -21.52 13.26
CA ALA A 56 -7.84 -22.96 13.03
C ALA A 56 -6.58 -23.70 13.53
N VAL A 57 -5.39 -23.18 13.25
CA VAL A 57 -4.12 -23.82 13.62
C VAL A 57 -3.89 -23.80 15.14
N LEU A 58 -4.34 -22.75 15.83
CA LEU A 58 -4.30 -22.67 17.29
C LEU A 58 -5.25 -23.68 17.96
N ARG A 59 -6.37 -24.03 17.30
CA ARG A 59 -7.30 -25.05 17.79
C ARG A 59 -6.79 -26.47 17.52
N SER A 60 -6.25 -26.72 16.33
CA SER A 60 -5.74 -28.03 15.95
C SER A 60 -4.74 -27.95 14.80
N ALA A 61 -3.46 -28.15 15.11
CA ALA A 61 -2.36 -28.20 14.15
C ALA A 61 -2.22 -29.58 13.46
N HIS A 62 -3.33 -30.18 13.00
CA HIS A 62 -3.26 -31.43 12.24
C HIS A 62 -2.80 -31.15 10.79
N ARG A 63 -2.29 -32.20 10.12
CA ARG A 63 -1.55 -32.07 8.85
C ARG A 63 -2.33 -31.36 7.75
N ALA A 64 -3.66 -31.52 7.70
CA ALA A 64 -4.50 -30.86 6.69
C ALA A 64 -4.54 -29.34 6.89
N VAL A 65 -4.78 -28.86 8.12
CA VAL A 65 -4.76 -27.42 8.44
C VAL A 65 -3.39 -26.81 8.12
N LEU A 66 -2.31 -27.48 8.55
CA LEU A 66 -0.95 -27.01 8.24
C LEU A 66 -0.70 -26.94 6.73
N GLY A 67 -1.14 -27.97 5.99
CA GLY A 67 -1.02 -28.02 4.53
C GLY A 67 -1.77 -26.88 3.83
N ILE A 68 -2.99 -26.56 4.27
CA ILE A 68 -3.77 -25.42 3.75
C ILE A 68 -2.98 -24.11 3.92
N GLY A 69 -2.37 -23.91 5.10
CA GLY A 69 -1.56 -22.73 5.38
C GLY A 69 -0.36 -22.62 4.45
N VAL A 70 0.37 -23.73 4.26
CA VAL A 70 1.51 -23.77 3.34
C VAL A 70 1.08 -23.42 1.92
N VAL A 71 0.04 -24.06 1.39
CA VAL A 71 -0.39 -23.87 0.00
C VAL A 71 -0.89 -22.44 -0.22
N ALA A 72 -1.78 -21.94 0.64
CA ALA A 72 -2.37 -20.61 0.47
C ALA A 72 -1.33 -19.48 0.54
N ASN A 73 -0.43 -19.53 1.54
CA ASN A 73 0.61 -18.50 1.69
C ASN A 73 1.67 -18.62 0.59
N THR A 74 2.03 -19.83 0.15
CA THR A 74 2.94 -20.00 -1.00
C THR A 74 2.34 -19.42 -2.28
N ALA A 75 1.04 -19.63 -2.51
CA ALA A 75 0.35 -19.06 -3.65
C ALA A 75 0.29 -17.52 -3.59
N ALA A 76 0.03 -16.94 -2.41
CA ALA A 76 0.05 -15.49 -2.21
C ALA A 76 1.44 -14.88 -2.47
N ILE A 77 2.49 -15.48 -1.93
CA ILE A 77 3.88 -15.08 -2.17
C ILE A 77 4.21 -15.17 -3.67
N ALA A 78 3.86 -16.29 -4.31
CA ALA A 78 4.14 -16.48 -5.74
C ALA A 78 3.42 -15.43 -6.59
N LEU A 79 2.15 -15.17 -6.31
CA LEU A 79 1.38 -14.12 -6.99
C LEU A 79 2.04 -12.75 -6.79
N TRP A 80 2.41 -12.40 -5.56
CA TRP A 80 3.10 -11.15 -5.26
C TRP A 80 4.40 -11.02 -6.04
N VAL A 81 5.23 -12.07 -6.11
CA VAL A 81 6.46 -12.06 -6.93
C VAL A 81 6.15 -11.84 -8.41
N VAL A 82 5.10 -12.48 -8.94
CA VAL A 82 4.67 -12.28 -10.33
C VAL A 82 4.28 -10.82 -10.56
N THR A 83 3.51 -10.19 -9.67
CA THR A 83 3.10 -8.79 -9.87
C THR A 83 4.29 -7.83 -9.88
N ARG A 84 5.38 -8.13 -9.15
CA ARG A 84 6.61 -7.31 -9.14
C ARG A 84 7.57 -7.59 -10.30
N THR A 85 7.40 -8.69 -11.03
CA THR A 85 8.34 -9.11 -12.08
C THR A 85 7.74 -9.03 -13.48
N ASN A 86 6.49 -9.42 -13.64
CA ASN A 86 5.78 -9.50 -14.92
C ASN A 86 4.57 -8.56 -14.98
N GLY A 87 4.13 -8.01 -13.83
CA GLY A 87 2.82 -7.39 -13.72
C GLY A 87 1.70 -8.44 -13.73
N LEU A 88 0.45 -7.97 -13.63
CA LEU A 88 -0.73 -8.82 -13.79
C LEU A 88 -1.16 -8.85 -15.26
N PRO A 89 -1.67 -9.98 -15.79
CA PRO A 89 -2.12 -10.05 -17.19
C PRO A 89 -3.43 -9.28 -17.45
N PHE A 90 -4.02 -8.69 -16.42
CA PHE A 90 -5.27 -7.94 -16.47
C PHE A 90 -5.31 -6.90 -15.35
N GLY A 91 -6.15 -5.88 -15.52
CA GLY A 91 -6.35 -4.79 -14.55
C GLY A 91 -5.88 -3.43 -15.08
N PRO A 92 -5.97 -2.37 -14.25
CA PRO A 92 -5.61 -1.00 -14.64
C PRO A 92 -4.14 -0.84 -15.07
N HIS A 93 -3.28 -1.71 -14.54
CA HIS A 93 -1.83 -1.71 -14.77
C HIS A 93 -1.36 -3.06 -15.35
N ALA A 94 -2.09 -3.59 -16.32
CA ALA A 94 -1.77 -4.86 -16.95
C ALA A 94 -0.36 -4.84 -17.57
N ASP A 95 0.39 -5.94 -17.39
CA ASP A 95 1.77 -6.17 -17.86
C ASP A 95 2.80 -5.13 -17.39
N ILE A 96 2.44 -4.29 -16.42
CA ILE A 96 3.35 -3.32 -15.80
C ILE A 96 3.77 -3.89 -14.43
N PRO A 97 5.07 -4.16 -14.20
CA PRO A 97 5.55 -4.57 -12.90
C PRO A 97 5.24 -3.52 -11.83
N GLU A 98 4.59 -3.95 -10.76
CA GLU A 98 4.22 -3.05 -9.68
C GLU A 98 5.44 -2.72 -8.77
N SER A 99 5.49 -1.51 -8.21
CA SER A 99 6.57 -1.07 -7.33
C SER A 99 6.64 -1.86 -6.02
N LEU A 100 7.84 -2.05 -5.46
CA LEU A 100 8.01 -2.69 -4.14
C LEU A 100 7.50 -1.77 -3.02
N GLY A 101 6.34 -2.09 -2.45
CA GLY A 101 5.78 -1.39 -1.30
C GLY A 101 6.22 -2.01 0.05
N PRO A 102 6.51 -1.21 1.10
CA PRO A 102 6.87 -1.73 2.42
C PRO A 102 5.85 -2.70 3.02
N ALA A 103 4.55 -2.41 2.84
CA ALA A 103 3.46 -3.27 3.29
C ALA A 103 3.51 -4.65 2.62
N GLY A 104 3.75 -4.69 1.30
CA GLY A 104 3.89 -5.93 0.55
C GLY A 104 5.07 -6.77 1.02
N ILE A 105 6.24 -6.16 1.19
CA ILE A 105 7.44 -6.84 1.69
C ILE A 105 7.18 -7.44 3.08
N LEU A 106 6.63 -6.66 4.00
CA LEU A 106 6.36 -7.13 5.36
C LEU A 106 5.33 -8.26 5.38
N ALA A 107 4.25 -8.15 4.59
CA ALA A 107 3.27 -9.22 4.44
C ALA A 107 3.94 -10.51 3.93
N THR A 108 4.76 -10.43 2.87
CA THR A 108 5.49 -11.58 2.31
C THR A 108 6.44 -12.23 3.32
N VAL A 109 7.14 -11.44 4.15
CA VAL A 109 7.98 -11.99 5.22
C VAL A 109 7.15 -12.76 6.24
N LEU A 110 5.99 -12.23 6.65
CA LEU A 110 5.08 -12.91 7.57
C LEU A 110 4.52 -14.20 6.95
N GLU A 111 4.11 -14.16 5.68
CA GLU A 111 3.64 -15.34 4.94
C GLU A 111 4.72 -16.42 4.87
N LEU A 112 6.00 -16.06 4.70
CA LEU A 112 7.11 -17.02 4.75
C LEU A 112 7.26 -17.64 6.13
N VAL A 113 7.10 -16.87 7.21
CA VAL A 113 7.09 -17.42 8.58
C VAL A 113 5.94 -18.42 8.74
N VAL A 114 4.76 -18.16 8.17
CA VAL A 114 3.64 -19.11 8.16
C VAL A 114 4.03 -20.40 7.44
N VAL A 115 4.57 -20.31 6.22
CA VAL A 115 4.98 -21.47 5.41
C VAL A 115 6.01 -22.32 6.16
N LEU A 116 7.06 -21.70 6.70
CA LEU A 116 8.13 -22.40 7.41
C LEU A 116 7.63 -23.05 8.71
N GLY A 117 6.85 -22.32 9.52
CA GLY A 117 6.30 -22.83 10.76
C GLY A 117 5.30 -23.98 10.54
N ALA A 118 4.44 -23.85 9.53
CA ALA A 118 3.46 -24.88 9.19
C ALA A 118 4.15 -26.13 8.60
N ALA A 119 5.10 -25.96 7.68
CA ALA A 119 5.87 -27.07 7.11
C ALA A 119 6.68 -27.81 8.19
N TRP A 120 7.25 -27.09 9.16
CA TRP A 120 7.96 -27.68 10.30
C TRP A 120 7.06 -28.60 11.14
N GLY A 121 5.80 -28.18 11.35
CA GLY A 121 4.79 -28.98 12.04
C GLY A 121 4.38 -30.26 11.29
N MET A 122 4.62 -30.34 9.98
CA MET A 122 4.25 -31.49 9.14
C MET A 122 5.34 -32.57 9.02
N LEU A 123 6.58 -32.31 9.48
CA LEU A 123 7.68 -33.25 9.33
C LEU A 123 7.45 -34.56 10.11
N PRO A 124 7.49 -35.75 9.46
CA PRO A 124 7.38 -37.04 10.14
C PRO A 124 8.54 -37.25 11.12
N ARG A 125 8.26 -37.72 12.33
CA ARG A 125 9.30 -37.93 13.38
C ARG A 125 9.41 -39.37 13.88
N GLU A 126 8.91 -40.33 13.11
CA GLU A 126 8.65 -41.68 13.64
C GLU A 126 9.71 -42.71 13.26
N HIS A 127 10.57 -42.44 12.26
CA HIS A 127 11.81 -43.16 11.98
C HIS A 127 12.74 -42.17 11.29
N ALA A 128 13.77 -41.67 11.98
CA ALA A 128 14.78 -40.80 11.38
C ALA A 128 15.68 -41.61 10.41
N SER A 129 15.12 -42.04 9.27
CA SER A 129 15.93 -42.05 8.05
C SER A 129 16.30 -40.60 7.80
N LYS A 130 17.60 -40.33 7.66
CA LYS A 130 18.18 -39.00 7.53
C LYS A 130 17.51 -38.24 6.38
N ILE A 131 16.44 -37.49 6.65
CA ILE A 131 16.01 -36.42 5.75
C ILE A 131 17.18 -35.45 5.76
N SER A 132 17.93 -35.46 4.67
CA SER A 132 19.19 -34.76 4.56
C SER A 132 18.96 -33.29 4.88
N VAL A 133 19.67 -32.78 5.89
CA VAL A 133 19.79 -31.35 6.23
C VAL A 133 20.03 -30.52 4.97
N TRP A 134 20.64 -31.11 3.94
CA TRP A 134 20.79 -30.55 2.61
C TRP A 134 19.45 -30.17 1.98
N ARG A 135 18.43 -31.04 1.87
CA ARG A 135 17.11 -30.67 1.32
C ARG A 135 16.45 -29.51 2.08
N TYR A 136 16.65 -29.45 3.39
CA TYR A 136 16.20 -28.34 4.24
C TYR A 136 16.96 -27.04 3.93
N ARG A 137 18.28 -27.13 3.73
CA ARG A 137 19.14 -26.02 3.30
C ARG A 137 18.84 -25.56 1.88
N PHE A 138 18.39 -26.43 0.98
CA PHE A 138 17.96 -26.06 -0.37
C PHE A 138 16.58 -25.41 -0.38
N ALA A 139 15.63 -25.89 0.43
CA ALA A 139 14.34 -25.21 0.58
C ALA A 139 14.50 -23.84 1.26
N LEU A 140 15.27 -23.78 2.35
CA LEU A 140 15.56 -22.53 3.07
C LEU A 140 16.42 -21.58 2.23
N GLY A 141 17.43 -22.10 1.54
CA GLY A 141 18.27 -21.35 0.62
C GLY A 141 17.50 -20.84 -0.58
N GLY A 142 16.61 -21.66 -1.15
CA GLY A 142 15.71 -21.26 -2.23
C GLY A 142 14.74 -20.16 -1.79
N ALA A 143 14.13 -20.29 -0.61
CA ALA A 143 13.26 -19.24 -0.04
C ALA A 143 14.03 -17.95 0.28
N ALA A 144 15.22 -18.05 0.88
CA ALA A 144 16.08 -16.91 1.16
C ALA A 144 16.59 -16.22 -0.12
N MET A 145 16.90 -17.01 -1.15
CA MET A 145 17.30 -16.50 -2.47
C MET A 145 16.12 -15.83 -3.18
N LEU A 146 14.90 -16.36 -3.02
CA LEU A 146 13.68 -15.73 -3.54
C LEU A 146 13.44 -14.37 -2.86
N VAL A 147 13.54 -14.30 -1.52
CA VAL A 147 13.46 -13.04 -0.76
C VAL A 147 14.55 -12.06 -1.19
N ALA A 148 15.80 -12.51 -1.27
CA ALA A 148 16.93 -11.66 -1.65
C ALA A 148 16.80 -11.14 -3.09
N ALA A 149 16.35 -11.98 -4.03
CA ALA A 149 16.12 -11.59 -5.41
C ALA A 149 15.04 -10.51 -5.52
N VAL A 150 14.02 -10.54 -4.66
CA VAL A 150 12.96 -9.52 -4.65
C VAL A 150 13.39 -8.23 -3.96
N MET A 151 14.30 -8.30 -2.98
CA MET A 151 14.85 -7.09 -2.33
C MET A 151 15.92 -6.40 -3.17
N ALA A 152 16.56 -7.11 -4.11
CA ALA A 152 17.69 -6.59 -4.88
C ALA A 152 17.38 -5.31 -5.68
N PRO A 153 16.26 -5.18 -6.41
CA PRO A 153 15.95 -3.95 -7.13
C PRO A 153 15.69 -2.75 -6.20
N GLY A 154 15.06 -2.97 -5.04
CA GLY A 154 14.78 -1.92 -4.07
C GLY A 154 16.03 -1.39 -3.36
N VAL A 155 17.01 -2.26 -3.08
CA VAL A 155 18.31 -1.84 -2.53
C VAL A 155 19.12 -1.05 -3.54
N VAL A 156 19.15 -1.47 -4.81
CA VAL A 156 19.87 -0.75 -5.87
C VAL A 156 19.26 0.64 -6.10
N ALA A 157 17.93 0.75 -6.21
CA ALA A 157 17.26 2.05 -6.35
C ALA A 157 17.42 2.95 -5.11
N GLY A 158 17.49 2.37 -3.91
CA GLY A 158 17.76 3.11 -2.67
C GLY A 158 19.20 3.64 -2.58
N LEU A 159 20.18 2.92 -3.14
CA LEU A 159 21.56 3.38 -3.24
C LEU A 159 21.73 4.51 -4.26
N ASP A 160 20.98 4.48 -5.37
CA ASP A 160 20.96 5.58 -6.35
C ASP A 160 20.34 6.87 -5.78
N HIS A 161 19.34 6.75 -4.90
CA HIS A 161 18.75 7.91 -4.21
C HIS A 161 19.61 8.47 -3.07
N ALA A 162 20.51 7.67 -2.48
CA ALA A 162 21.43 8.13 -1.44
C ALA A 162 22.58 9.00 -1.99
N HIS A 163 22.89 8.91 -3.28
CA HIS A 163 23.94 9.71 -3.94
C HIS A 163 23.41 10.89 -4.76
N GLY A 164 22.09 11.02 -4.97
CA GLY A 164 21.46 12.15 -5.67
C GLY A 164 20.93 13.27 -4.77
N GLY A 165 20.99 13.13 -3.44
CA GLY A 165 20.42 14.08 -2.48
C GLY A 165 21.37 15.18 -1.98
N ALA A 166 22.60 15.24 -2.50
CA ALA A 166 23.65 16.15 -2.02
C ALA A 166 24.15 17.08 -3.12
N GLU A 167 23.25 17.73 -3.87
CA GLU A 167 23.61 18.88 -4.70
C GLU A 167 22.32 19.66 -5.05
N HIS A 168 21.96 20.63 -4.23
CA HIS A 168 21.25 21.85 -4.64
C HIS A 168 21.34 22.87 -3.47
N ASP A 169 22.56 23.34 -3.23
CA ASP A 169 22.80 24.63 -2.57
C ASP A 169 23.05 25.69 -3.66
N SER A 170 22.60 26.93 -3.39
CA SER A 170 22.69 28.21 -4.15
C SER A 170 21.39 28.69 -4.83
N HIS A 171 20.87 29.92 -4.70
CA HIS A 171 21.18 31.16 -3.96
C HIS A 171 19.91 32.07 -3.96
N GLY A 172 19.69 32.89 -2.92
CA GLY A 172 18.65 33.95 -2.95
C GLY A 172 18.32 34.66 -1.62
N GLU A 173 19.30 35.34 -1.03
CA GLU A 173 19.34 36.41 0.00
C GLU A 173 18.10 36.86 0.85
N PRO A 174 18.31 37.21 2.14
CA PRO A 174 17.33 37.85 3.04
C PRO A 174 17.51 39.38 3.14
N GLY A 175 16.44 40.14 2.84
CA GLY A 175 16.40 41.61 2.93
C GLY A 175 15.43 42.14 4.00
N THR A 176 15.98 42.91 4.93
CA THR A 176 15.46 43.49 6.19
C THR A 176 14.45 44.65 6.07
N GLY A 177 13.60 44.86 7.10
CA GLY A 177 13.12 46.20 7.50
C GLY A 177 11.74 46.28 8.21
N GLY A 178 11.71 46.58 9.52
CA GLY A 178 10.50 46.92 10.32
C GLY A 178 9.90 48.30 9.96
N HIS A 179 8.88 48.89 10.60
CA HIS A 179 8.32 48.78 11.96
C HIS A 179 7.14 49.81 12.10
N HIS A 180 6.20 49.61 13.06
CA HIS A 180 5.17 50.56 13.63
C HIS A 180 3.90 50.88 12.79
N GLY A 181 2.67 51.06 13.31
CA GLY A 181 2.09 51.08 14.67
C GLY A 181 0.70 51.77 14.67
N THR A 182 -0.36 50.99 14.95
CA THR A 182 -1.56 51.28 15.79
C THR A 182 -2.51 52.51 15.62
N THR A 183 -3.83 52.20 15.66
CA THR A 183 -4.97 52.84 16.41
C THR A 183 -6.01 53.73 15.67
N SER A 184 -7.17 53.10 15.45
CA SER A 184 -8.58 53.46 15.79
C SER A 184 -9.16 54.90 15.77
N THR A 185 -10.47 54.90 15.41
CA THR A 185 -11.65 55.68 15.93
C THR A 185 -12.16 56.86 15.06
N PRO A 186 -13.44 57.32 15.20
CA PRO A 186 -14.57 56.92 14.36
C PRO A 186 -15.38 58.13 13.77
N GLU A 187 -16.40 57.79 12.99
CA GLU A 187 -17.43 58.66 12.39
C GLU A 187 -18.22 59.52 13.41
N PRO A 188 -18.73 60.70 12.97
CA PRO A 188 -20.09 61.09 13.33
C PRO A 188 -20.91 61.68 12.16
N VAL A 189 -22.19 61.27 12.09
CA VAL A 189 -23.32 61.85 11.32
C VAL A 189 -24.21 62.61 12.31
N PRO A 190 -24.72 63.83 12.02
CA PRO A 190 -26.04 64.03 11.37
C PRO A 190 -26.08 65.27 10.44
N GLY A 191 -26.80 65.30 9.31
CA GLY A 191 -28.26 65.29 9.18
C GLY A 191 -28.71 66.63 8.57
N GLY A 192 -29.52 66.63 7.50
CA GLY A 192 -30.07 67.87 6.93
C GLY A 192 -30.53 67.76 5.47
N SER A 193 -31.85 67.65 5.29
CA SER A 193 -32.58 67.49 4.03
C SER A 193 -32.84 68.84 3.35
N THR A 194 -32.67 68.97 2.02
CA THR A 194 -33.49 69.89 1.18
C THR A 194 -33.50 69.54 -0.32
N ALA A 195 -34.63 68.97 -0.76
CA ALA A 195 -35.46 69.29 -1.94
C ALA A 195 -34.88 69.72 -3.32
N THR A 196 -35.22 68.90 -4.33
CA THR A 196 -36.00 69.24 -5.55
C THR A 196 -35.35 70.01 -6.73
N ARG A 197 -35.17 69.33 -7.87
CA ARG A 197 -35.85 69.67 -9.16
C ARG A 197 -35.84 68.50 -10.17
N ARG A 198 -36.96 68.34 -10.87
CA ARG A 198 -37.40 67.27 -11.81
C ARG A 198 -37.25 67.76 -13.30
N PRO A 199 -37.79 67.08 -14.33
CA PRO A 199 -37.20 66.07 -15.24
C PRO A 199 -37.15 66.49 -16.74
N THR A 200 -36.67 65.61 -17.64
CA THR A 200 -37.18 65.33 -19.02
C THR A 200 -36.44 64.08 -19.53
N THR A 201 -37.05 62.89 -19.67
CA THR A 201 -37.90 62.30 -20.75
C THR A 201 -37.22 62.07 -22.11
N SER A 202 -37.57 60.91 -22.71
CA SER A 202 -37.17 60.28 -24.00
C SER A 202 -35.89 59.42 -23.89
N GLU A 203 -35.90 58.07 -23.84
CA GLU A 203 -36.57 57.05 -24.70
C GLU A 203 -36.30 57.34 -26.19
N SER A 204 -35.79 56.44 -27.05
CA SER A 204 -35.85 54.98 -27.06
C SER A 204 -34.91 54.40 -28.13
N SER A 205 -34.54 53.14 -27.90
CA SER A 205 -34.10 52.05 -28.80
C SER A 205 -34.23 52.18 -30.32
N HIS A 206 -33.35 51.47 -31.06
CA HIS A 206 -33.57 50.63 -32.27
C HIS A 206 -32.23 49.92 -32.58
N SER A 207 -32.03 48.61 -32.43
CA SER A 207 -32.48 47.43 -33.21
C SER A 207 -31.86 47.26 -34.61
N SER A 208 -31.11 46.15 -34.74
CA SER A 208 -31.00 45.19 -35.87
C SER A 208 -30.37 45.57 -37.23
N GLY A 209 -29.41 44.72 -37.69
CA GLY A 209 -29.33 44.32 -39.11
C GLY A 209 -27.97 43.88 -39.66
N HIS A 210 -27.86 42.60 -40.07
CA HIS A 210 -27.11 41.99 -41.20
C HIS A 210 -25.56 42.02 -41.17
N SER A 211 -24.78 40.94 -41.31
CA SER A 211 -24.68 39.74 -42.18
C SER A 211 -23.54 39.85 -43.22
N ASP A 212 -22.82 38.73 -43.37
CA ASP A 212 -21.90 38.33 -44.46
C ASP A 212 -20.53 39.05 -44.49
N GLY A 213 -19.37 38.43 -44.74
CA GLY A 213 -19.01 37.14 -45.32
C GLY A 213 -17.72 37.33 -46.14
N HIS A 214 -16.88 36.28 -46.21
CA HIS A 214 -15.73 36.06 -47.10
C HIS A 214 -14.30 36.40 -46.64
N SER A 215 -13.60 35.31 -46.30
CA SER A 215 -12.15 35.13 -46.40
C SER A 215 -11.82 34.29 -47.64
N HIS A 216 -10.95 34.80 -48.49
CA HIS A 216 -9.97 34.07 -49.31
C HIS A 216 -8.76 34.98 -49.50
#